data_AF-A0A5F1YD82-F1
#
_entry.id   AF-A0A5F1YD82-F1
#
_cell.length_a   1.000
_cell.length_b   1.000
_cell.length_c   1.000
_cell.angle_alpha   90.00
_cell.angle_beta   90.00
_cell.angle_gamma   90.00
#
_symmetry.space_group_name_H-M   'P 1'
#
loop_
_entity.id
_entity.type
_entity.pdbx_description
1 polymer ?
#
loop_
_entity_poly.entity_id
_entity_poly.type
_entity_poly.pdbx_seq_one_letter_code
_entity_poly.pdbx_strand_id
1 'polypeptide(L)'
;MSDQTTKRNSEESANSISAKKDNFYSNHPIENEILEKIRTQELELLRIEELKPFLERLSSLPWAEYEEKLSLKYYTSAPFGKESSDPLYPKISSEKEFEFQLLEPGNILAEAETSLGSDSESFARLNNFVSNLIARTMGKAVAISIKKRIDA
;
A
#
# COMPACT_ATOMS: atom_id res chain seq x y z
N MET A 1 -9.84 -9.77 60.66
CA MET A 1 -8.93 -10.57 59.82
C MET A 1 -9.79 -11.15 58.71
N SER A 2 -9.98 -10.38 57.63
CA SER A 2 -9.23 -10.45 56.36
C SER A 2 -9.68 -11.63 55.51
N ASP A 3 -10.44 -11.35 54.44
CA ASP A 3 -9.97 -11.58 53.07
C ASP A 3 -11.02 -11.12 52.05
N GLN A 4 -10.87 -9.87 51.60
CA GLN A 4 -11.42 -9.38 50.33
C GLN A 4 -10.34 -9.55 49.26
N THR A 5 -10.29 -10.70 48.62
CA THR A 5 -9.38 -10.97 47.49
C THR A 5 -10.11 -11.68 46.36
N THR A 6 -11.07 -11.02 45.73
CA THR A 6 -11.65 -11.55 44.47
C THR A 6 -12.09 -10.47 43.47
N LYS A 7 -11.63 -9.22 43.59
CA LYS A 7 -12.03 -8.13 42.67
C LYS A 7 -10.86 -7.28 42.15
N ARG A 8 -9.71 -7.89 41.83
CA ARG A 8 -8.60 -7.14 41.21
C ARG A 8 -7.97 -7.72 39.96
N ASN A 9 -8.40 -8.88 39.47
CA ASN A 9 -7.74 -9.51 38.31
C ASN A 9 -8.48 -9.33 36.98
N SER A 10 -9.56 -8.55 36.93
CA SER A 10 -10.33 -8.37 35.68
C SER A 10 -10.17 -7.00 35.03
N GLU A 11 -9.52 -6.03 35.69
CA GLU A 11 -9.28 -4.70 35.11
C GLU A 11 -7.86 -4.53 34.54
N GLU A 12 -6.91 -5.39 34.90
CA GLU A 12 -5.52 -5.25 34.46
C GLU A 12 -5.25 -5.89 33.08
N SER A 13 -6.15 -6.75 32.58
CA SER A 13 -6.00 -7.40 31.26
C SER A 13 -6.62 -6.59 30.11
N ALA A 14 -7.46 -5.59 30.40
CA ALA A 14 -8.07 -4.75 29.37
C ALA A 14 -7.18 -3.57 28.93
N ASN A 15 -6.16 -3.21 29.71
CA ASN A 15 -5.30 -2.05 29.44
C ASN A 15 -4.09 -2.34 28.54
N SER A 16 -3.87 -3.59 28.10
CA SER A 16 -2.71 -3.95 27.28
C SER A 16 -2.96 -4.05 25.76
N ILE A 17 -4.20 -3.87 25.28
CA ILE A 17 -4.51 -3.93 23.83
C ILE A 17 -4.36 -2.56 23.15
N SER A 18 -4.25 -1.48 23.92
CA SER A 18 -4.04 -0.11 23.42
C SER A 18 -2.57 0.32 23.56
N ALA A 19 -1.63 -0.55 23.20
CA ALA A 19 -0.35 -0.03 22.74
C ALA A 19 -0.66 0.77 21.47
N LYS A 20 -0.60 2.10 21.55
CA LYS A 20 -0.74 3.00 20.41
C LYS A 20 0.29 2.57 19.36
N LYS A 21 -0.12 1.70 18.43
CA LYS A 21 0.60 1.51 17.18
C LYS A 21 0.63 2.90 16.57
N ASP A 22 1.82 3.45 16.44
CA ASP A 22 2.03 4.73 15.78
C ASP A 22 1.61 4.52 14.32
N ASN A 23 0.35 4.82 14.02
CA ASN A 23 -0.22 4.52 12.71
C ASN A 23 0.45 5.45 11.72
N PHE A 24 1.11 4.88 10.70
CA PHE A 24 1.76 5.65 9.64
C PHE A 24 0.77 6.64 8.98
N TYR A 25 -0.51 6.27 8.89
CA TYR A 25 -1.59 7.14 8.44
C TYR A 25 -2.58 7.47 9.56
N SER A 26 -3.22 8.64 9.47
CA SER A 26 -4.42 8.95 10.27
C SER A 26 -5.56 7.99 9.89
N ASN A 27 -6.64 7.92 10.68
CA ASN A 27 -7.77 7.01 10.38
C ASN A 27 -8.48 7.34 9.04
N HIS A 28 -8.32 8.58 8.56
CA HIS A 28 -8.83 9.06 7.27
C HIS A 28 -7.81 10.03 6.64
N PRO A 29 -6.70 9.51 6.08
CA PRO A 29 -5.65 10.35 5.55
C PRO A 29 -6.13 10.99 4.24
N ILE A 30 -5.95 12.30 4.12
CA ILE A 30 -6.24 13.04 2.88
C ILE A 30 -5.08 12.79 1.90
N GLU A 31 -5.32 12.79 0.60
CA GLU A 31 -4.32 12.47 -0.43
C GLU A 31 -2.99 13.23 -0.25
N ASN A 32 -3.06 14.54 0.04
CA ASN A 32 -1.86 15.35 0.29
C ASN A 32 -1.07 14.88 1.53
N GLU A 33 -1.74 14.43 2.60
CA GLU A 33 -1.06 13.87 3.78
C GLU A 33 -0.30 12.59 3.42
N ILE A 34 -0.88 11.74 2.58
CA ILE A 34 -0.27 10.49 2.11
C ILE A 34 0.98 10.80 1.28
N LEU A 35 0.88 11.75 0.35
CA LEU A 35 1.97 12.15 -0.53
C LEU A 35 3.15 12.75 0.26
N GLU A 36 2.86 13.65 1.20
CA GLU A 36 3.90 14.28 2.03
C GLU A 36 4.59 13.28 2.95
N LYS A 37 3.85 12.32 3.53
CA LYS A 37 4.45 11.26 4.36
C LYS A 37 5.35 10.33 3.56
N ILE A 38 4.92 9.92 2.37
CA ILE A 38 5.75 9.09 1.48
C ILE A 38 7.00 9.85 1.05
N ARG A 39 6.87 11.14 0.71
CA ARG A 39 8.00 11.98 0.32
C ARG A 39 9.00 12.17 1.48
N THR A 40 8.49 12.39 2.69
CA THR A 40 9.32 12.51 3.89
C THR A 40 10.08 11.21 4.13
N GLN A 41 9.40 10.07 4.03
CA GLN A 41 10.01 8.74 4.16
C GLN A 41 11.10 8.51 3.10
N GLU A 42 10.85 8.88 1.85
CA GLU A 42 11.86 8.81 0.78
C GLU A 42 13.12 9.63 1.12
N LEU A 43 12.95 10.88 1.57
CA LEU A 43 14.06 11.74 1.97
C LEU A 43 14.86 11.19 3.15
N GLU A 44 14.21 10.52 4.10
CA GLU A 44 14.88 9.85 5.20
C GLU A 44 15.70 8.65 4.72
N LEU A 45 15.15 7.85 3.81
CA LEU A 45 15.81 6.67 3.25
C LEU A 45 16.99 7.03 2.36
N LEU A 46 16.93 8.16 1.64
CA LEU A 46 18.04 8.66 0.81
C LEU A 46 19.30 8.99 1.61
N ARG A 47 19.19 9.18 2.93
CA ARG A 47 20.34 9.35 3.83
C ARG A 47 21.07 8.04 4.13
N ILE A 48 20.45 6.90 3.84
CA ILE A 48 21.00 5.56 4.05
C ILE A 48 21.64 5.11 2.72
N GLU A 49 22.97 5.11 2.66
CA GLU A 49 23.68 4.92 1.37
C GLU A 49 23.41 3.58 0.70
N GLU A 50 23.31 2.51 1.49
CA GLU A 50 23.01 1.17 1.00
C GLU A 50 21.60 1.03 0.40
N LEU A 51 20.68 1.97 0.69
CA LEU A 51 19.34 1.98 0.10
C LEU A 51 19.25 2.72 -1.22
N LYS A 52 20.20 3.63 -1.51
CA LYS A 52 20.23 4.44 -2.75
C LYS A 52 19.97 3.62 -4.03
N PRO A 53 20.66 2.49 -4.30
CA PRO A 53 20.43 1.75 -5.55
C PRO A 53 19.00 1.20 -5.67
N PHE A 54 18.36 0.83 -4.57
CA PHE A 54 16.98 0.35 -4.57
C PHE A 54 15.99 1.51 -4.76
N LEU A 55 16.24 2.66 -4.12
CA LEU A 55 15.42 3.87 -4.24
C LEU A 55 15.46 4.46 -5.65
N GLU A 56 16.63 4.46 -6.31
CA GLU A 56 16.77 4.88 -7.70
C GLU A 56 15.95 3.99 -8.63
N ARG A 57 15.99 2.67 -8.43
CA ARG A 57 15.17 1.74 -9.21
C ARG A 57 13.68 1.95 -8.95
N LEU A 58 13.26 2.10 -7.69
CA LEU A 58 11.86 2.33 -7.34
C LEU A 58 11.32 3.64 -7.94
N SER A 59 12.10 4.73 -7.90
CA SER A 59 11.69 6.01 -8.47
C SER A 59 11.63 5.99 -10.01
N SER A 60 12.41 5.12 -10.66
CA SER A 60 12.37 4.91 -12.11
C SER A 60 11.17 4.10 -12.62
N LEU A 61 10.41 3.45 -11.73
CA LEU A 61 9.26 2.65 -12.13
C LEU A 61 8.14 3.54 -12.73
N PRO A 62 7.41 3.05 -13.74
CA PRO A 62 6.35 3.81 -14.40
C PRO A 62 5.07 3.81 -13.56
N TRP A 63 5.12 4.43 -12.38
CA TRP A 63 4.02 4.44 -11.41
C TRP A 63 2.69 4.96 -12.00
N ALA A 64 2.73 5.94 -12.90
CA ALA A 64 1.53 6.43 -13.59
C ALA A 64 0.88 5.36 -14.48
N GLU A 65 1.68 4.55 -15.19
CA GLU A 65 1.14 3.43 -15.95
C GLU A 65 0.58 2.35 -15.04
N TYR A 66 1.19 2.16 -13.87
CA TYR A 66 0.71 1.21 -12.87
C TYR A 66 -0.65 1.64 -12.33
N GLU A 67 -0.81 2.92 -12.01
CA GLU A 67 -2.08 3.53 -11.59
C GLU A 67 -3.17 3.33 -12.66
N GLU A 68 -2.87 3.61 -13.93
CA GLU A 68 -3.82 3.45 -15.05
C GLU A 68 -4.20 1.99 -15.31
N LYS A 69 -3.22 1.07 -15.38
CA LYS A 69 -3.47 -0.36 -15.63
C LYS A 69 -4.22 -1.00 -14.47
N LEU A 70 -3.90 -0.65 -13.22
CA LEU A 70 -4.65 -1.11 -12.05
C LEU A 70 -6.07 -0.54 -12.04
N SER A 71 -6.29 0.69 -12.51
CA SER A 71 -7.64 1.27 -12.59
C SER A 71 -8.54 0.45 -13.51
N LEU A 72 -7.99 -0.01 -14.65
CA LEU A 72 -8.68 -0.87 -15.60
C LEU A 72 -8.99 -2.24 -15.00
N LYS A 73 -8.03 -2.85 -14.28
CA LYS A 73 -8.23 -4.15 -13.60
C LYS A 73 -9.26 -4.05 -12.48
N TYR A 74 -9.23 -2.98 -11.68
CA TYR A 74 -10.24 -2.75 -10.64
C TYR A 74 -11.63 -2.65 -11.26
N TYR A 75 -11.75 -1.94 -12.38
CA TYR A 75 -13.01 -1.84 -13.13
C TYR A 75 -13.51 -3.19 -13.66
N THR A 76 -12.64 -4.04 -14.22
CA THR A 76 -13.07 -5.35 -14.74
C THR A 76 -13.40 -6.37 -13.64
N SER A 77 -12.77 -6.27 -12.48
CA SER A 77 -12.91 -7.24 -11.38
C SER A 77 -13.94 -6.85 -10.32
N ALA A 78 -14.25 -5.56 -10.15
CA ALA A 78 -15.22 -5.09 -9.18
C ALA A 78 -16.67 -5.27 -9.70
N PRO A 79 -17.52 -6.10 -9.07
CA PRO A 79 -18.86 -6.43 -9.58
C PRO A 79 -19.92 -5.35 -9.34
N PHE A 80 -19.55 -4.14 -8.93
CA PHE A 80 -20.51 -3.08 -8.61
C PHE A 80 -21.15 -2.54 -9.89
N GLY A 81 -22.42 -2.89 -10.13
CA GLY A 81 -23.17 -2.46 -11.32
C GLY A 81 -23.02 -3.38 -12.52
N LYS A 82 -22.98 -4.70 -12.33
CA LYS A 82 -23.19 -5.71 -13.39
C LYS A 82 -24.64 -5.67 -13.91
N GLU A 83 -25.11 -4.51 -14.38
CA GLU A 83 -26.26 -4.48 -15.28
C GLU A 83 -25.72 -4.77 -16.68
N SER A 84 -26.16 -5.89 -17.23
CA SER A 84 -25.62 -6.60 -18.39
C SER A 84 -25.78 -5.87 -19.75
N SER A 85 -25.89 -4.54 -19.75
CA SER A 85 -26.32 -3.79 -20.94
C SER A 85 -25.77 -2.36 -21.00
N ASP A 86 -24.55 -2.12 -20.54
CA ASP A 86 -23.88 -0.83 -20.79
C ASP A 86 -22.91 -0.95 -21.99
N PRO A 87 -23.16 -0.29 -23.14
CA PRO A 87 -22.29 -0.33 -24.30
C PRO A 87 -20.92 0.36 -24.08
N LEU A 88 -20.73 1.06 -22.96
CA LEU A 88 -19.45 1.65 -22.55
C LEU A 88 -18.46 0.66 -21.92
N TYR A 89 -18.83 -0.61 -21.71
CA TYR A 89 -17.87 -1.64 -21.30
C TYR A 89 -16.80 -1.79 -22.39
N PRO A 90 -15.50 -1.54 -22.09
CA PRO A 90 -14.44 -1.98 -22.97
C PRO A 90 -14.49 -3.51 -22.99
N LYS A 91 -14.88 -4.10 -24.11
CA LYS A 91 -14.70 -5.53 -24.36
C LYS A 91 -13.20 -5.78 -24.47
N ILE A 92 -12.55 -6.01 -23.34
CA ILE A 92 -11.20 -6.56 -23.34
C ILE A 92 -11.37 -8.02 -23.76
N SER A 93 -10.98 -8.35 -24.99
CA SER A 93 -10.93 -9.74 -25.46
C SER A 93 -10.14 -10.56 -24.45
N SER A 94 -10.76 -11.63 -23.95
CA SER A 94 -10.28 -12.53 -22.91
C SER A 94 -9.06 -13.39 -23.33
N GLU A 95 -8.32 -12.97 -24.36
CA GLU A 95 -7.15 -13.70 -24.84
C GLU A 95 -5.89 -12.98 -24.35
N LYS A 96 -5.34 -13.52 -23.26
CA LYS A 96 -4.25 -13.01 -22.40
C LYS A 96 -4.69 -11.90 -21.44
N GLU A 97 -5.32 -12.34 -20.36
CA GLU A 97 -5.10 -11.74 -19.03
C GLU A 97 -3.59 -11.80 -18.74
N PHE A 98 -2.82 -10.84 -19.25
CA PHE A 98 -1.62 -10.45 -18.53
C PHE A 98 -2.13 -9.85 -17.24
N GLU A 99 -2.12 -10.67 -16.21
CA GLU A 99 -2.38 -10.28 -14.85
C GLU A 99 -1.39 -9.17 -14.52
N PHE A 100 -1.81 -7.93 -14.73
CA PHE A 100 -0.96 -6.78 -14.44
C PHE A 100 -0.77 -6.78 -12.92
N GLN A 101 0.44 -7.14 -12.50
CA GLN A 101 0.87 -7.26 -11.12
C GLN A 101 2.02 -6.26 -10.91
N LEU A 102 2.07 -5.67 -9.72
CA LEU A 102 3.18 -4.82 -9.28
C LEU A 102 4.41 -5.68 -8.94
N LEU A 103 4.91 -6.42 -9.93
CA LEU A 103 6.02 -7.37 -9.76
C LEU A 103 7.33 -6.65 -9.50
N GLU A 104 7.62 -5.58 -10.23
CA GLU A 104 8.90 -4.88 -10.13
C GLU A 104 9.20 -4.31 -8.74
N PRO A 105 8.27 -3.61 -8.05
CA PRO A 105 8.49 -3.23 -6.66
C PRO A 105 8.80 -4.42 -5.74
N GLY A 106 8.14 -5.56 -5.94
CA GLY A 106 8.38 -6.79 -5.19
C GLY A 106 9.72 -7.44 -5.52
N ASN A 107 10.14 -7.43 -6.78
CA ASN A 107 11.45 -7.92 -7.21
C ASN A 107 12.58 -7.10 -6.58
N ILE A 108 12.46 -5.77 -6.60
CA ILE A 108 13.42 -4.88 -5.95
C ILE A 108 13.49 -5.17 -4.44
N LEU A 109 12.35 -5.44 -3.79
CA LEU A 109 12.30 -5.81 -2.39
C LEU A 109 13.02 -7.14 -2.13
N ALA A 110 12.76 -8.17 -2.92
CA ALA A 110 13.38 -9.49 -2.77
C ALA A 110 14.91 -9.45 -2.97
N GLU A 111 15.37 -8.63 -3.92
CA GLU A 111 16.79 -8.37 -4.12
C GLU A 111 17.42 -7.63 -2.92
N ALA A 112 16.71 -6.65 -2.35
CA ALA A 112 17.15 -5.95 -1.15
C ALA A 112 17.21 -6.88 0.07
N GLU A 113 16.22 -7.77 0.23
CA GLU A 113 16.22 -8.79 1.30
C GLU A 113 17.44 -9.70 1.20
N THR A 114 17.75 -10.16 -0.02
CA THR A 114 18.91 -11.02 -0.28
C THR A 114 20.23 -10.29 0.00
N SER A 115 20.31 -8.99 -0.29
CA SER A 115 21.54 -8.20 -0.19
C SER A 115 21.81 -7.67 1.22
N LEU A 116 20.76 -7.24 1.92
CA LEU A 116 20.84 -6.57 3.22
C LEU A 116 20.54 -7.53 4.38
N GLY A 117 19.81 -8.61 4.12
CA GLY A 117 19.29 -9.55 5.12
C GLY A 117 17.90 -9.15 5.62
N SER A 118 17.06 -10.15 5.88
CA SER A 118 15.68 -9.98 6.37
C SER A 118 15.60 -9.26 7.72
N ASP A 119 16.63 -9.40 8.55
CA ASP A 119 16.70 -8.81 9.89
C ASP A 119 17.32 -7.39 9.90
N SER A 120 17.69 -6.86 8.72
CA SER A 120 18.27 -5.52 8.60
C SER A 120 17.24 -4.42 8.87
N GLU A 121 17.60 -3.44 9.71
CA GLU A 121 16.77 -2.26 9.94
C GLU A 121 16.55 -1.47 8.64
N SER A 122 17.58 -1.36 7.80
CA SER A 122 17.49 -0.68 6.50
C SER A 122 16.53 -1.41 5.56
N PHE A 123 16.57 -2.75 5.55
CA PHE A 123 15.59 -3.55 4.80
C PHE A 123 14.17 -3.34 5.32
N ALA A 124 13.96 -3.37 6.63
CA ALA A 124 12.64 -3.12 7.23
C ALA A 124 12.09 -1.74 6.86
N ARG A 125 12.95 -0.70 6.89
CA ARG A 125 12.60 0.66 6.48
C ARG A 125 12.25 0.76 4.99
N LEU A 126 13.02 0.09 4.12
CA LEU A 126 12.74 -0.02 2.68
C LEU A 126 11.42 -0.75 2.42
N ASN A 127 11.16 -1.86 3.11
CA ASN A 127 9.93 -2.64 2.96
C ASN A 127 8.67 -1.83 3.30
N ASN A 128 8.72 -1.07 4.40
CA ASN A 128 7.64 -0.17 4.76
C ASN A 128 7.40 0.89 3.68
N PHE A 129 8.46 1.44 3.09
CA PHE A 129 8.35 2.43 2.02
C PHE A 129 7.77 1.86 0.74
N VAL A 130 8.24 0.69 0.29
CA VAL A 130 7.70 -0.01 -0.89
C VAL A 130 6.23 -0.34 -0.69
N SER A 131 5.85 -0.82 0.50
CA SER A 131 4.45 -1.11 0.85
C SER A 131 3.57 0.15 0.77
N ASN A 132 4.06 1.29 1.28
CA ASN A 132 3.35 2.56 1.21
C ASN A 132 3.21 3.09 -0.23
N LEU A 133 4.25 2.93 -1.07
CA LEU A 133 4.18 3.26 -2.49
C LEU A 133 3.12 2.42 -3.20
N ILE A 134 3.12 1.10 -3.00
CA ILE A 134 2.12 0.18 -3.56
C ILE A 134 0.70 0.59 -3.13
N ALA A 135 0.50 0.83 -1.84
CA ALA A 135 -0.81 1.21 -1.30
C ALA A 135 -1.32 2.53 -1.92
N ARG A 136 -0.44 3.54 -2.04
CA ARG A 136 -0.76 4.81 -2.71
C ARG A 136 -1.15 4.58 -4.17
N THR A 137 -0.38 3.78 -4.91
CA THR A 137 -0.66 3.47 -6.31
C THR A 137 -2.01 2.78 -6.49
N MET A 138 -2.33 1.80 -5.63
CA MET A 138 -3.65 1.16 -5.61
C MET A 138 -4.77 2.16 -5.30
N GLY A 139 -4.58 3.04 -4.31
CA GLY A 139 -5.57 4.07 -3.97
C GLY A 139 -5.84 5.03 -5.13
N LYS A 140 -4.79 5.48 -5.83
CA LYS A 140 -4.92 6.32 -7.03
C LYS A 140 -5.60 5.59 -8.18
N ALA A 141 -5.29 4.33 -8.40
CA ALA A 141 -5.96 3.50 -9.40
C ALA A 141 -7.48 3.44 -9.16
N VAL A 142 -7.91 3.27 -7.91
CA VAL A 142 -9.34 3.30 -7.52
C VAL A 142 -9.93 4.68 -7.82
N ALA A 143 -9.27 5.77 -7.41
CA ALA A 143 -9.75 7.14 -7.68
C ALA A 143 -9.91 7.42 -9.19
N ILE A 144 -8.94 7.01 -10.02
CA ILE A 144 -9.01 7.11 -11.48
C ILE A 144 -10.22 6.35 -12.02
N SER A 145 -10.44 5.12 -11.56
CA SER A 145 -11.58 4.29 -12.01
C SER A 145 -12.94 4.92 -11.68
N ILE A 146 -13.07 5.54 -10.49
CA ILE A 146 -14.30 6.22 -10.07
C ILE A 146 -14.53 7.49 -10.89
N LYS A 147 -13.48 8.31 -11.07
CA LYS A 147 -13.57 9.54 -11.87
C LYS A 147 -14.02 9.26 -13.29
N LYS A 148 -13.42 8.26 -13.95
CA LYS A 148 -13.82 7.83 -15.30
C LYS A 148 -15.30 7.42 -15.40
N ARG A 149 -15.93 6.99 -14.29
CA ARG A 149 -17.37 6.66 -14.25
C ARG A 149 -18.27 7.88 -14.06
N ILE A 150 -17.82 8.87 -13.28
CA ILE A 150 -18.60 10.09 -13.04
C ILE A 150 -18.59 11.00 -14.27
N ASP A 151 -17.47 11.01 -15.01
CA ASP A 151 -17.25 11.87 -16.18
C ASP A 151 -17.70 11.23 -17.51
N ALA A 152 -18.17 9.97 -17.51
CA ALA A 152 -18.67 9.24 -18.69
C ALA A 152 -20.19 9.34 -18.83
#